data_AF-A0A1B0C579-F1
#
_entry.id   AF-A0A1B0C579-F1
#
_cell.length_a   1.000
_cell.length_b   1.000
_cell.length_c   1.000
_cell.angle_alpha   90.00
_cell.angle_beta   90.00
_cell.angle_gamma   90.00
#
_symmetry.space_group_name_H-M   'P 1'
#
loop_
_entity.id
_entity.type
_entity.pdbx_description
1 polymer ?
#
loop_
_entity_poly.entity_id
_entity_poly.type
_entity_poly.pdbx_seq_one_letter_code
_entity_poly.pdbx_strand_id
1 'polypeptide(L)' 'MLGMILKIGFIRLKAGIGERTNLEVVSLKGACLERSNMVGVNLRVANLKDANVNNCNLRAAVLAEADLERCNLSGSDL' A
#
# COMPACT_ATOMS: atom_id res chain seq x y z
N MET A 1 -20.37 -2.77 4.11
CA MET A 1 -20.20 -3.10 2.68
C MET A 1 -20.66 -1.90 1.86
N LEU A 2 -19.83 -0.86 1.76
CA LEU A 2 -20.07 0.34 0.94
C LEU A 2 -18.71 1.04 0.73
N GLY A 3 -18.30 1.21 -0.53
CA GLY A 3 -17.43 2.30 -0.99
C GLY A 3 -15.94 2.26 -0.67
N MET A 4 -15.15 1.45 -1.38
CA MET A 4 -13.74 1.78 -1.66
C MET A 4 -13.60 2.01 -3.16
N ILE A 5 -14.13 3.14 -3.63
CA ILE A 5 -13.83 3.68 -4.95
C ILE A 5 -12.48 4.40 -4.84
N LEU A 6 -11.52 3.86 -5.58
CA LEU A 6 -10.36 4.55 -6.20
C LEU A 6 -10.15 6.01 -5.75
N LYS A 7 -9.16 6.26 -4.90
CA LYS A 7 -8.45 7.54 -4.88
C LYS A 7 -6.97 7.30 -5.20
N ILE A 8 -6.71 7.33 -6.49
CA ILE A 8 -5.39 7.40 -7.11
C ILE A 8 -4.70 8.66 -6.55
N GLY A 9 -3.51 8.49 -5.97
CA GLY A 9 -2.59 9.59 -5.65
C GLY A 9 -2.48 10.03 -4.19
N PHE A 10 -3.46 9.76 -3.33
CA PHE A 10 -3.36 10.09 -1.89
C PHE A 10 -4.25 9.16 -1.07
N ILE A 11 -3.85 7.89 -0.93
CA ILE A 11 -4.54 7.03 0.05
C ILE A 11 -4.10 7.50 1.44
N ARG A 12 -4.84 8.45 2.01
CA ARG A 12 -4.82 8.66 3.47
C ARG A 12 -5.56 7.49 4.10
N LEU A 13 -4.83 6.40 4.33
CA LEU A 13 -5.26 5.34 5.22
C LEU A 13 -5.35 5.95 6.63
N LYS A 14 -6.52 6.43 7.02
CA LYS A 14 -6.78 6.75 8.43
C LYS A 14 -6.86 5.42 9.15
N ALA A 15 -5.75 4.96 9.70
CA ALA A 15 -5.78 4.06 10.85
C ALA A 15 -6.63 4.78 11.92
N GLY A 16 -7.86 4.30 12.15
CA GLY A 16 -8.52 4.59 13.40
C GLY A 16 -7.58 4.15 14.52
N ILE A 17 -7.43 4.98 15.56
CA ILE A 17 -6.61 4.71 16.74
C ILE A 17 -6.75 3.24 17.20
N GLY A 18 -5.81 2.37 16.80
CA GLY A 18 -5.78 0.96 17.16
C GLY A 18 -5.84 -0.07 16.02
N GLU A 19 -6.30 0.28 14.81
CA GLU A 19 -6.47 -0.71 13.73
C GLU A 19 -5.49 -0.47 12.56
N ARG A 20 -4.64 -1.47 12.31
CA ARG A 20 -3.82 -1.54 11.08
C ARG A 20 -4.76 -1.69 9.88
N THR A 21 -4.56 -0.92 8.82
CA THR A 21 -5.32 -1.09 7.59
C THR A 21 -5.02 -2.46 6.97
N ASN A 22 -6.07 -3.22 6.69
CA ASN A 22 -5.96 -4.47 5.97
C ASN A 22 -6.26 -4.28 4.47
N LEU A 23 -5.26 -4.48 3.63
CA LEU A 23 -5.31 -4.50 2.17
C LEU A 23 -4.83 -5.85 1.62
N GLU A 24 -4.95 -6.91 2.41
CA GLU A 24 -4.67 -8.27 1.97
C GLU A 24 -5.48 -8.60 0.70
N VAL A 25 -4.84 -9.28 -0.25
CA VAL A 25 -5.37 -9.67 -1.58
C VAL A 25 -5.89 -8.52 -2.47
N VAL A 26 -5.69 -7.25 -2.10
CA VAL A 26 -6.16 -6.12 -2.92
C VAL A 26 -5.30 -5.96 -4.18
N SER A 27 -5.95 -5.65 -5.30
CA SER A 27 -5.25 -5.21 -6.51
C SER A 27 -4.98 -3.71 -6.48
N LEU A 28 -3.71 -3.36 -6.39
CA LEU A 28 -3.12 -2.02 -6.48
C LEU A 28 -2.24 -1.89 -7.74
N LYS A 29 -2.51 -2.71 -8.77
CA LYS A 29 -1.73 -2.71 -10.01
C LYS A 29 -1.73 -1.31 -10.64
N GLY A 30 -0.54 -0.77 -10.90
CA GLY A 30 -0.37 0.58 -11.47
C GLY A 30 -0.77 1.72 -10.54
N ALA A 31 -0.98 1.46 -9.24
CA ALA A 31 -1.40 2.50 -8.30
C ALA A 31 -0.30 3.54 -8.08
N CYS A 32 -0.68 4.82 -7.98
CA CYS A 32 0.20 5.88 -7.51
C CYS A 32 0.03 6.05 -5.99
N LEU A 33 1.04 5.61 -5.24
CA LEU A 33 1.12 5.63 -3.78
C LEU A 33 2.29 6.51 -3.29
N GLU A 34 2.95 7.27 -4.15
CA GLU A 34 4.11 8.12 -3.81
C GLU A 34 3.93 8.86 -2.48
N ARG A 35 4.95 8.80 -1.60
CA ARG A 35 4.99 9.51 -0.31
C ARG A 35 3.87 9.11 0.67
N SER A 36 3.23 7.96 0.49
CA SER A 36 2.19 7.49 1.41
C SER A 36 2.78 7.03 2.74
N ASN A 37 2.06 7.29 3.83
CA ASN A 37 2.31 6.65 5.12
C ASN A 37 1.49 5.35 5.20
N MET A 38 2.20 4.23 5.11
CA MET A 38 1.67 2.87 5.09
C MET A 38 2.22 2.05 6.26
N VAL A 39 2.58 2.71 7.37
CA VAL A 39 3.08 2.05 8.58
C VAL A 39 2.08 1.00 9.05
N GLY A 40 2.55 -0.23 9.19
CA GLY A 40 1.76 -1.32 9.75
C GLY A 40 0.70 -1.92 8.82
N VAL A 41 0.55 -1.44 7.58
CA VAL A 41 -0.49 -1.91 6.64
C VAL A 41 -0.27 -3.38 6.28
N ASN A 42 -1.33 -4.19 6.30
CA ASN A 42 -1.27 -5.55 5.78
C ASN A 42 -1.50 -5.53 4.25
N LEU A 43 -0.45 -5.80 3.48
CA LEU A 43 -0.45 -5.95 2.02
C LEU A 43 -0.19 -7.40 1.61
N ARG A 44 -0.46 -8.38 2.50
CA ARG A 44 -0.21 -9.79 2.20
C ARG A 44 -0.97 -10.21 0.93
N VAL A 45 -0.30 -10.90 0.01
CA VAL A 45 -0.88 -11.32 -1.28
C VAL A 45 -1.40 -10.15 -2.16
N ALA A 46 -1.09 -8.90 -1.84
CA ALA A 46 -1.56 -7.76 -2.63
C ALA A 46 -0.86 -7.72 -3.99
N ASN A 47 -1.57 -7.30 -5.04
CA ASN A 47 -0.97 -7.06 -6.35
C ASN A 47 -0.53 -5.61 -6.46
N LEU A 48 0.77 -5.36 -6.37
CA LEU A 48 1.43 -4.05 -6.49
C LEU A 48 2.21 -3.94 -7.82
N LYS A 49 1.92 -4.79 -8.79
CA LYS A 49 2.59 -4.78 -10.09
C LYS A 49 2.45 -3.41 -10.75
N ASP A 50 3.54 -2.88 -11.30
CA ASP A 50 3.58 -1.53 -11.91
C ASP A 50 3.25 -0.35 -10.95
N ALA A 51 3.10 -0.56 -9.64
CA ALA A 51 2.76 0.51 -8.71
C ALA A 51 3.94 1.48 -8.48
N ASN A 52 3.64 2.75 -8.29
CA ASN A 52 4.61 3.73 -7.81
C ASN A 52 4.48 3.91 -6.30
N VAL A 53 5.40 3.32 -5.55
CA VAL A 53 5.46 3.31 -4.07
C VAL A 53 6.77 3.96 -3.63
N ASN A 54 7.23 5.00 -4.33
CA ASN A 54 8.46 5.71 -4.02
C ASN A 54 8.28 6.65 -2.81
N ASN A 55 9.33 6.81 -2.02
CA ASN A 55 9.38 7.67 -0.84
C ASN A 55 8.27 7.38 0.20
N CYS A 56 7.74 6.15 0.26
CA CYS A 56 6.71 5.74 1.20
C CYS A 56 7.30 5.31 2.54
N ASN A 57 6.54 5.50 3.62
CA ASN A 57 6.84 4.88 4.91
C ASN A 57 6.07 3.56 5.01
N LEU A 58 6.77 2.44 4.82
CA LEU A 58 6.26 1.07 4.89
C LEU A 58 6.68 0.36 6.19
N ARG A 59 7.20 1.08 7.20
CA ARG A 59 7.66 0.45 8.44
C ARG A 59 6.59 -0.43 9.05
N ALA A 60 6.96 -1.67 9.35
CA ALA A 60 6.08 -2.70 9.90
C ALA A 60 4.88 -3.10 9.01
N ALA A 61 4.86 -2.70 7.72
CA ALA A 61 3.92 -3.23 6.75
C ALA A 61 4.18 -4.71 6.48
N VAL A 62 3.13 -5.48 6.17
CA VAL A 62 3.25 -6.89 5.82
C VAL A 62 3.15 -7.03 4.31
N LEU A 63 4.25 -7.36 3.64
CA LEU A 63 4.34 -7.54 2.19
C LEU A 63 4.46 -9.01 1.78
N ALA A 64 4.21 -9.95 2.70
CA ALA A 64 4.36 -11.38 2.43
C ALA A 64 3.48 -11.80 1.24
N GLU A 65 4.08 -12.48 0.27
CA GLU A 65 3.42 -12.92 -0.98
C GLU A 65 2.85 -11.78 -1.87
N ALA A 66 3.17 -10.52 -1.59
CA ALA A 66 2.76 -9.42 -2.46
C ALA A 66 3.48 -9.51 -3.83
N ASP A 67 2.75 -9.28 -4.91
CA ASP A 67 3.32 -9.16 -6.25
C ASP A 67 3.87 -7.74 -6.44
N LEU A 68 5.20 -7.61 -6.39
CA LEU A 68 5.93 -6.36 -6.54
C LEU A 68 6.58 -6.22 -7.94
N GLU A 69 6.15 -6.99 -8.94
CA GLU A 69 6.75 -6.95 -10.27
C GLU A 69 6.70 -5.53 -10.86
N ARG A 70 7.86 -4.94 -11.18
CA ARG A 70 8.00 -3.55 -11.68
C ARG A 70 7.43 -2.47 -10.74
N CYS A 71 7.26 -2.77 -9.45
CA CYS A 71 6.91 -1.79 -8.44
C CYS A 71 8.10 -0.86 -8.14
N ASN A 72 7.89 0.45 -8.17
CA ASN A 72 8.91 1.42 -7.80
C ASN A 72 8.90 1.65 -6.28
N LEU A 73 9.86 1.07 -5.56
CA LEU A 73 10.04 1.24 -4.11
C LEU A 73 11.17 2.25 -3.76
N SER A 74 11.67 3.01 -4.73
CA SER A 74 12.83 3.89 -4.52
C SER A 74 12.58 4.91 -3.40
N GLY A 75 13.51 5.01 -2.46
CA GLY A 75 13.42 5.94 -1.33
C GLY A 75 12.42 5.57 -0.24
N SER A 76 11.78 4.40 -0.31
CA SER A 76 10.85 3.94 0.70
C SER A 76 11.55 3.30 1.90
N ASP A 77 10.95 3.48 3.08
CA ASP A 77 11.43 2.97 4.37
C ASP A 77 10.63 1.71 4.74
N LEU A 78 11.28 0.52 4.73
CA LEU A 78 10.65 -0.79 4.98
C LEU A 78 10.88 -1.30 6.40
#